data_AF-A0A956DF61-F1
#
_entry.id   AF-A0A956DF61-F1
#
_cell.length_a   1.000
_cell.length_b   1.000
_cell.length_c   1.000
_cell.angle_alpha   90.00
_cell.angle_beta   90.00
_cell.angle_gamma   90.00
#
_symmetry.space_group_name_H-M   'P 1'
#
loop_
_entity.id
_entity.type
_entity.pdbx_description
1 polymer ?
#
loop_
_entity_poly.entity_id
_entity_poly.type
_entity_poly.pdbx_seq_one_letter_code
_entity_poly.pdbx_strand_id
1 'polypeptide(L)'
;QLHEEAFALGLDLLVFPQGTRSIRLSRGHIGMSQVALRYRKTVVPVGCSGSDLVYPSSSPFARSGRIVYRFGEPLTYEDAKPWHVPAPFTPFDARDERTHRDLFQGHVDEIMQRIDGLVDERYRFAEDEESDGVKGSHRFV
;
A
#
# COMPACT_ATOMS: atom_id res chain seq x y z
N GLN A 1 -1.99 -14.62 14.50
CA GLN A 1 -0.96 -15.67 14.48
C GLN A 1 0.24 -15.31 13.59
N LEU A 2 0.21 -15.40 12.25
CA LEU A 2 1.42 -15.15 11.43
C LEU A 2 2.05 -13.76 11.62
N HIS A 3 1.24 -12.70 11.68
CA HIS A 3 1.77 -11.35 11.91
C HIS A 3 2.38 -11.18 13.31
N GLU A 4 1.79 -11.78 14.34
CA GLU A 4 2.32 -11.73 15.70
C GLU A 4 3.66 -12.45 15.80
N GLU A 5 3.79 -13.61 15.17
CA GLU A 5 5.04 -14.36 15.08
C GLU A 5 6.12 -13.56 14.34
N ALA A 6 5.79 -12.97 13.17
CA ALA A 6 6.73 -12.14 12.42
C ALA A 6 7.25 -10.96 13.26
N PHE A 7 6.35 -10.27 13.98
CA PHE A 7 6.73 -9.16 14.85
C PHE A 7 7.49 -9.60 16.10
N ALA A 8 7.19 -10.76 16.66
CA ALA A 8 7.94 -11.34 17.78
C ALA A 8 9.38 -11.70 17.37
N LEU A 9 9.58 -12.08 16.11
CA LEU A 9 10.90 -12.31 15.52
C LEU A 9 11.64 -11.02 15.11
N GLY A 10 11.02 -9.84 15.32
CA GLY A 10 11.61 -8.54 14.95
C GLY A 10 11.60 -8.28 13.44
N LEU A 11 10.72 -8.92 12.68
CA LEU A 11 10.59 -8.71 11.23
C LEU A 11 9.61 -7.57 10.91
N ASP A 12 9.90 -6.88 9.81
CA ASP A 12 9.03 -5.86 9.23
C ASP A 12 8.22 -6.40 8.04
N LEU A 13 7.10 -5.73 7.74
CA LEU A 13 6.24 -6.08 6.62
C LEU A 13 6.43 -5.10 5.46
N LEU A 14 6.74 -5.62 4.28
CA LEU A 14 6.66 -4.88 3.03
C LEU A 14 5.28 -5.11 2.40
N VAL A 15 4.50 -4.05 2.25
CA VAL A 15 3.13 -4.13 1.73
C VAL A 15 2.99 -3.25 0.49
N PHE A 16 2.37 -3.80 -0.56
CA PHE A 16 1.97 -3.05 -1.76
C PHE A 16 0.47 -2.78 -1.67
N PRO A 17 0.03 -1.56 -1.30
CA PRO A 17 -1.38 -1.31 -0.99
C PRO A 17 -2.31 -1.55 -2.18
N GLN A 18 -1.80 -1.44 -3.41
CA GLN A 18 -2.56 -1.58 -4.66
C GLN A 18 -2.79 -3.04 -5.09
N GLY A 19 -2.06 -3.99 -4.52
CA GLY A 19 -2.18 -5.43 -4.82
C GLY A 19 -1.76 -5.86 -6.23
N THR A 20 -1.54 -4.94 -7.17
CA THR A 20 -1.12 -5.22 -8.55
C THR A 20 -0.06 -4.23 -9.01
N ARG A 21 0.65 -4.57 -10.09
CA ARG A 21 1.59 -3.65 -10.75
C ARG A 21 0.81 -2.73 -11.68
N SER A 22 0.91 -1.42 -11.46
CA SER A 22 0.45 -0.38 -12.38
C SER A 22 1.58 0.62 -12.65
N ILE A 23 1.44 1.41 -13.73
CA ILE A 23 2.35 2.54 -13.97
C ILE A 23 1.93 3.70 -13.06
N ARG A 24 0.68 4.14 -13.15
CA ARG A 24 0.15 5.18 -12.25
C ARG A 24 -0.37 4.60 -10.95
N LEU A 25 -0.35 5.39 -9.89
CA LEU A 25 -0.96 4.97 -8.63
C LEU A 25 -2.47 4.73 -8.83
N SER A 26 -2.95 3.57 -8.38
CA SER A 26 -4.36 3.26 -8.19
C SER A 26 -4.74 3.38 -6.71
N ARG A 27 -6.05 3.38 -6.45
CA ARG A 27 -6.59 3.28 -5.08
C ARG A 27 -5.99 2.09 -4.32
N GLY A 28 -5.63 2.32 -3.06
CA GLY A 28 -5.12 1.28 -2.16
C GLY A 28 -6.23 0.45 -1.52
N HIS A 29 -5.88 -0.78 -1.14
CA HIS A 29 -6.74 -1.72 -0.42
C HIS A 29 -6.55 -1.63 1.10
N ILE A 30 -7.65 -1.80 1.84
CA ILE A 30 -7.72 -1.64 3.31
C ILE A 30 -6.86 -2.60 4.14
N GLY A 31 -6.37 -3.70 3.55
CA GLY A 31 -5.70 -4.78 4.30
C GLY A 31 -4.50 -4.32 5.12
N MET A 32 -3.71 -3.37 4.60
CA MET A 32 -2.55 -2.86 5.33
C MET A 32 -2.95 -2.07 6.60
N SER A 33 -4.05 -1.33 6.53
CA SER A 33 -4.52 -0.47 7.62
C SER A 33 -5.00 -1.32 8.80
N GLN A 34 -5.66 -2.44 8.51
CA GLN A 34 -6.10 -3.40 9.53
C GLN A 34 -4.92 -3.92 10.35
N VAL A 35 -3.81 -4.27 9.70
CA VAL A 35 -2.59 -4.73 10.40
C VAL A 35 -1.93 -3.59 11.17
N ALA A 36 -1.72 -2.44 10.52
CA ALA A 36 -1.05 -1.30 11.14
C ALA A 36 -1.77 -0.82 12.41
N LEU A 37 -3.09 -0.66 12.35
CA LEU A 37 -3.90 -0.22 13.49
C LEU A 37 -4.04 -1.29 14.58
N ARG A 38 -4.22 -2.56 14.22
CA ARG A 38 -4.33 -3.65 15.19
C ARG A 38 -3.07 -3.83 16.02
N TYR A 39 -1.91 -3.80 15.36
CA TYR A 39 -0.61 -4.08 15.98
C TYR A 39 0.17 -2.81 16.33
N ARG A 40 -0.47 -1.63 16.22
CA ARG A 40 0.12 -0.32 16.52
C ARG A 40 1.47 -0.10 15.84
N LYS A 41 1.57 -0.53 14.58
CA LYS A 41 2.81 -0.43 13.80
C LYS A 41 2.94 0.93 13.15
N THR A 42 4.17 1.43 13.12
CA THR A 42 4.52 2.63 12.35
C THR A 42 4.58 2.25 10.88
N VAL A 43 3.94 3.04 10.03
CA VAL A 43 3.95 2.87 8.57
C VAL A 43 4.95 3.85 7.97
N VAL A 44 5.87 3.38 7.14
CA VAL A 44 6.78 4.25 6.39
C VAL A 44 6.33 4.27 4.93
N PRO A 45 5.79 5.38 4.42
CA PRO A 45 5.45 5.51 3.00
C PRO A 45 6.71 5.46 2.14
N VAL A 46 6.70 4.66 1.07
CA VAL A 46 7.83 4.54 0.15
C VAL A 46 7.35 4.70 -1.29
N GLY A 47 7.82 5.74 -1.96
CA GLY A 47 7.66 5.92 -3.40
C GLY A 47 8.71 5.13 -4.17
N CYS A 48 8.31 4.47 -5.26
CA CYS A 48 9.20 3.73 -6.17
C CYS A 48 9.01 4.26 -7.60
N SER A 49 10.09 4.74 -8.22
CA SER A 49 10.06 5.31 -9.57
C SER A 49 11.13 4.65 -10.46
N GLY A 50 10.79 4.40 -11.73
CA GLY A 50 11.71 3.83 -12.73
C GLY A 50 11.76 2.29 -12.79
N SER A 51 11.07 1.58 -11.90
CA SER A 51 11.12 0.12 -11.85
C SER A 51 10.50 -0.55 -13.09
N ASP A 52 9.46 0.03 -13.68
CA ASP A 52 8.83 -0.41 -14.94
C ASP A 52 9.76 -0.31 -16.15
N LEU A 53 10.69 0.65 -16.14
CA LEU A 53 11.67 0.86 -17.21
C LEU A 53 12.82 -0.15 -17.16
N VAL A 54 13.18 -0.57 -15.94
CA VAL A 54 14.20 -1.60 -15.68
C VAL A 54 13.61 -3.00 -15.85
N TYR A 55 12.38 -3.24 -15.38
CA TYR A 55 11.69 -4.53 -15.40
C TYR A 55 10.37 -4.46 -16.19
N PRO A 56 10.42 -4.36 -17.53
CA PRO A 56 9.23 -4.31 -18.37
C PRO A 56 8.40 -5.60 -18.21
N SER A 57 7.07 -5.45 -18.14
CA SER A 57 6.10 -6.45 -17.66
C SER A 57 6.16 -7.83 -18.33
N SER A 58 6.64 -7.93 -19.56
CA SER A 58 6.68 -9.18 -20.34
C SER A 58 8.08 -9.77 -20.52
N SER A 59 9.15 -9.10 -20.05
CA SER A 59 10.52 -9.60 -20.26
C SER A 59 11.09 -10.21 -18.99
N PRO A 60 11.66 -11.43 -19.06
CA PRO A 60 12.43 -11.98 -17.95
C PRO A 60 13.80 -11.29 -17.77
N PHE A 61 14.19 -10.40 -18.70
CA PHE A 61 15.47 -9.71 -18.69
C PHE A 61 15.33 -8.26 -18.23
N ALA A 62 16.16 -7.88 -17.25
CA ALA A 62 16.28 -6.51 -16.80
C ALA A 62 17.01 -5.65 -17.84
N ARG A 63 16.60 -4.40 -17.99
CA ARG A 63 17.31 -3.37 -18.77
C ARG A 63 18.17 -2.53 -17.83
N SER A 64 19.25 -1.95 -18.35
CA SER A 64 19.98 -0.91 -17.60
C SER A 64 19.07 0.31 -17.39
N GLY A 65 19.04 0.84 -16.17
CA GLY A 65 18.26 2.02 -15.84
C GLY A 65 18.44 2.41 -14.38
N ARG A 66 17.71 3.43 -13.97
CA ARG A 66 17.74 3.94 -12.59
C ARG A 66 16.39 3.68 -11.92
N ILE A 67 16.43 3.04 -10.76
CA ILE A 67 15.29 2.94 -9.85
C ILE A 67 15.55 3.89 -8.69
N VAL A 68 14.56 4.70 -8.35
CA VAL A 68 14.62 5.66 -7.25
C VAL A 68 13.58 5.28 -6.21
N TYR A 69 14.03 5.10 -4.97
CA TYR A 69 13.17 4.95 -3.81
C TYR A 69 13.22 6.23 -2.98
N ARG A 70 12.05 6.75 -2.61
CA ARG A 70 11.92 7.91 -1.72
C ARG A 70 11.13 7.50 -0.50
N PHE A 71 11.72 7.69 0.67
CA PHE A 71 11.09 7.40 1.95
C PHE A 71 10.42 8.67 2.46
N GLY A 72 9.14 8.57 2.80
CA GLY A 72 8.39 9.65 3.42
C GLY A 72 8.53 9.64 4.94
N GLU A 73 7.94 10.66 5.57
CA GLU A 73 7.84 10.75 7.02
C GLU A 73 7.06 9.55 7.59
N PRO A 74 7.62 8.85 8.60
CA PRO A 74 6.94 7.76 9.28
C PRO A 74 5.59 8.23 9.85
N LEU A 75 4.54 7.44 9.61
CA LEU A 75 3.22 7.60 10.21
C LEU A 75 3.12 6.65 11.40
N THR A 76 3.28 7.18 12.60
CA THR A 76 3.14 6.40 13.84
C THR A 76 1.67 6.06 14.11
N TYR A 77 1.44 5.15 15.06
CA TYR A 77 0.09 4.87 15.50
C TYR A 77 -0.63 6.12 16.03
N GLU A 78 0.07 7.01 16.73
CA GLU A 78 -0.53 8.24 17.26
C GLU A 78 -0.86 9.25 16.17
N ASP A 79 -0.06 9.32 15.10
CA ASP A 79 -0.37 10.17 13.93
C ASP A 79 -1.65 9.68 13.22
N ALA A 80 -1.90 8.37 13.23
CA ALA A 80 -3.10 7.77 12.66
C ALA A 80 -4.37 7.90 13.54
N LYS A 81 -4.35 8.71 14.60
CA LYS A 81 -5.48 8.94 15.52
C LYS A 81 -6.82 9.24 14.84
N PRO A 82 -6.90 10.05 13.75
CA PRO A 82 -8.16 10.29 13.04
C PRO A 82 -8.83 9.01 12.51
N TRP A 83 -8.05 7.94 12.31
CA TRP A 83 -8.49 6.66 11.74
C TRP A 83 -8.55 5.52 12.75
N HIS A 84 -8.37 5.80 14.03
CA HIS A 84 -8.44 4.77 15.08
C HIS A 84 -9.82 4.12 15.12
N VAL A 85 -9.83 2.80 15.23
CA VAL A 85 -11.05 2.03 15.42
C VAL A 85 -11.42 2.04 16.90
N PRO A 86 -12.63 2.49 17.29
CA PRO A 86 -13.01 2.66 18.70
C PRO A 86 -13.27 1.34 19.43
N ALA A 87 -13.39 0.23 18.70
CA ALA A 87 -13.65 -1.10 19.24
C ALA A 87 -12.54 -2.08 18.82
N PRO A 88 -12.26 -3.12 19.64
CA PRO A 88 -11.41 -4.22 19.21
C PRO A 88 -11.96 -4.87 17.94
N PHE A 89 -11.08 -5.17 16.99
CA PHE A 89 -11.40 -5.88 15.76
C PHE A 89 -10.34 -6.93 15.45
N THR A 90 -10.69 -7.87 14.57
CA THR A 90 -9.83 -8.91 14.03
C THR A 90 -9.47 -8.57 12.58
N PRO A 91 -8.18 -8.40 12.23
CA PRO A 91 -7.77 -8.17 10.85
C PRO A 91 -8.27 -9.28 9.91
N PHE A 92 -8.75 -8.88 8.74
CA PHE A 92 -9.25 -9.73 7.65
C PHE A 92 -10.53 -10.50 7.96
N ASP A 93 -11.22 -10.17 9.06
CA ASP A 93 -12.57 -10.66 9.30
C ASP A 93 -13.60 -9.85 8.49
N ALA A 94 -14.48 -10.54 7.76
CA ALA A 94 -15.41 -9.90 6.84
C ALA A 94 -16.46 -9.00 7.51
N ARG A 95 -16.79 -9.26 8.78
CA ARG A 95 -17.72 -8.42 9.55
C ARG A 95 -17.00 -7.16 10.00
N ASP A 96 -15.83 -7.30 10.61
CA ASP A 96 -15.04 -6.17 11.09
C ASP A 96 -14.60 -5.24 9.95
N GLU A 97 -14.22 -5.81 8.81
CA GLU A 97 -13.93 -5.04 7.59
C GLU A 97 -15.12 -4.21 7.13
N ARG A 98 -16.33 -4.76 7.18
CA ARG A 98 -17.54 -4.06 6.78
C ARG A 98 -17.90 -2.96 7.77
N THR A 99 -17.77 -3.24 9.07
CA THR A 99 -18.11 -2.31 10.15
C THR A 99 -17.16 -1.11 10.20
N HIS A 100 -15.88 -1.32 9.91
CA HIS A 100 -14.84 -0.29 10.07
C HIS A 100 -14.23 0.17 8.73
N ARG A 101 -14.87 -0.16 7.61
CA ARG A 101 -14.36 0.09 6.25
C ARG A 101 -13.88 1.51 6.04
N ASP A 102 -14.68 2.50 6.43
CA ASP A 102 -14.40 3.91 6.13
C ASP A 102 -13.16 4.41 6.88
N LEU A 103 -12.98 3.96 8.13
CA LEU A 103 -11.78 4.26 8.92
C LEU A 103 -10.54 3.61 8.30
N PHE A 104 -10.65 2.34 7.93
CA PHE A 104 -9.54 1.64 7.29
C PHE A 104 -9.16 2.27 5.95
N GLN A 105 -10.16 2.65 5.16
CA GLN A 105 -9.95 3.28 3.87
C GLN A 105 -9.34 4.67 4.01
N GLY A 106 -9.84 5.51 4.93
CA GLY A 106 -9.27 6.85 5.17
C GLY A 106 -7.79 6.81 5.56
N HIS A 107 -7.40 5.85 6.40
CA HIS A 107 -5.98 5.63 6.73
C HIS A 107 -5.14 5.24 5.50
N VAL A 108 -5.66 4.33 4.66
CA VAL A 108 -4.97 3.95 3.41
C VAL A 108 -4.89 5.12 2.45
N ASP A 109 -5.95 5.91 2.31
CA ASP A 109 -5.99 7.06 1.41
C ASP A 109 -4.96 8.13 1.84
N GLU A 110 -4.79 8.37 3.14
CA GLU A 110 -3.71 9.24 3.66
C GLU A 110 -2.32 8.70 3.29
N ILE A 111 -2.07 7.40 3.50
CA ILE A 111 -0.78 6.79 3.16
C ILE A 111 -0.52 6.88 1.65
N MET A 112 -1.54 6.64 0.84
CA MET A 112 -1.44 6.71 -0.61
C MET A 112 -1.18 8.13 -1.12
N GLN A 113 -1.82 9.16 -0.51
CA GLN A 113 -1.53 10.57 -0.76
C GLN A 113 -0.06 10.91 -0.43
N ARG A 114 0.49 10.36 0.66
CA ARG A 114 1.91 10.52 0.98
C ARG A 114 2.80 9.84 -0.07
N ILE A 115 2.44 8.66 -0.56
CA ILE A 115 3.19 7.96 -1.63
C ILE A 115 3.15 8.75 -2.95
N ASP A 116 2.03 9.38 -3.27
CA ASP A 116 1.88 10.22 -4.47
C ASP A 116 2.93 11.35 -4.52
N GLY A 117 3.14 12.02 -3.38
CA GLY A 117 4.18 13.04 -3.23
C GLY A 117 5.62 12.51 -3.33
N LEU A 118 5.83 11.20 -3.28
CA LEU A 118 7.16 10.56 -3.27
C LEU A 118 7.56 9.93 -4.61
N VAL A 119 6.66 9.89 -5.58
CA VAL A 119 6.93 9.34 -6.91
C VAL A 119 7.07 10.43 -7.96
N ASP A 120 7.77 10.11 -9.06
CA ASP A 120 7.84 11.02 -10.20
C ASP A 120 6.44 11.21 -10.82
N GLU A 121 6.20 12.37 -11.44
CA GLU A 121 4.89 12.80 -11.96
C GLU A 121 4.16 11.73 -12.78
N ARG A 122 4.87 10.98 -13.63
CA ARG A 122 4.30 9.92 -14.46
C ARG A 122 3.71 8.73 -13.70
N TYR A 123 4.09 8.56 -12.44
CA TYR A 123 3.66 7.47 -11.57
C TYR A 123 2.59 7.90 -10.58
N ARG A 124 2.33 9.20 -10.45
CA ARG A 124 1.28 9.75 -9.57
C ARG A 124 -0.10 9.26 -9.97
N PHE A 125 -1.08 9.52 -9.11
CA PHE A 125 -2.49 9.36 -9.46
C PHE A 125 -2.82 10.07 -10.78
N ALA A 126 -3.68 9.46 -11.59
CA ALA A 126 -4.24 10.14 -12.75
C ALA A 126 -5.16 11.30 -12.31
N GLU A 127 -5.33 12.32 -13.15
CA GLU A 127 -6.20 13.48 -12.83
C GLU A 127 -7.67 13.08 -12.63
N ASP A 128 -8.08 11.93 -13.19
CA ASP A 128 -9.40 11.32 -13.04
C ASP A 128 -9.46 10.24 -11.94
N GLU A 129 -8.36 10.03 -11.21
CA GLU A 129 -8.16 8.96 -10.21
C GLU A 129 -8.47 7.53 -10.70
N GLU A 130 -8.61 7.33 -12.02
CA GLU A 130 -8.84 6.01 -12.60
C GLU A 130 -7.54 5.20 -12.63
N SER A 131 -7.66 3.91 -12.32
CA SER A 131 -6.54 2.98 -12.31
C SER A 131 -6.17 2.54 -13.73
N ASP A 132 -4.92 2.79 -14.15
CA ASP A 132 -4.28 2.18 -15.32
C ASP A 132 -3.93 0.68 -15.09
N GLY A 133 -4.31 0.11 -13.94
CA GLY A 133 -4.10 -1.29 -13.61
C GLY A 133 -4.91 -2.23 -14.52
N VAL A 134 -4.36 -3.41 -14.79
CA VAL A 134 -5.04 -4.44 -15.60
C VAL A 134 -6.35 -4.86 -14.92
N LYS A 135 -7.49 -4.51 -15.51
CA LYS A 135 -8.80 -5.11 -15.19
C LYS A 135 -8.93 -6.43 -15.96
N GLY A 136 -9.01 -7.57 -15.26
CA GLY A 136 -9.43 -8.84 -15.85
C GLY A 136 -8.51 -10.04 -15.60
N SER A 137 -9.11 -11.23 -15.64
CA SER A 137 -8.53 -12.56 -15.37
C SER A 137 -7.60 -13.09 -16.47
N HIS A 138 -7.04 -12.24 -17.34
CA HIS A 138 -6.18 -12.66 -18.46
C HIS A 138 -4.80 -13.20 -18.04
N ARG A 139 -4.61 -13.50 -16.76
CA ARG A 139 -3.41 -14.14 -16.21
C ARG A 139 -3.59 -15.65 -15.96
N PHE A 140 -4.77 -16.19 -16.28
CA PHE A 140 -5.07 -17.63 -16.25
C PHE A 140 -5.46 -18.12 -17.66
N VAL A 141 -4.57 -17.92 -18.64
CA VAL A 141 -4.55 -18.73 -19.87
C VAL A 141 -3.10 -19.04 -20.16
#